data_AF-A0A7S1XSW5-F1
#
_entry.id   AF-A0A7S1XSW5-F1
#
_cell.length_a   1.000
_cell.length_b   1.000
_cell.length_c   1.000
_cell.angle_alpha   90.00
_cell.angle_beta   90.00
_cell.angle_gamma   90.00
#
_symmetry.space_group_name_H-M   'P 1'
#
loop_
_entity.id
_entity.type
_entity.pdbx_description
1 polymer ?
#
loop_
_entity_poly.entity_id
_entity_poly.type
_entity_poly.pdbx_seq_one_letter_code
_entity_poly.pdbx_strand_id
1 'polypeptide(L)'
;QPSLLMRGGFQKSCSSYARSARADPRKSMKRVASEGEAISAYAKMMEKKYGKFDKSNSHFARLWRSLLISLTSFHAVLLERRRYSKLGWNHDYNFNFMDLEVGIEILRAFVDQLHAIVTASDDEAAKRDGRRESMTIEQLSHLPDEVHVGELAENVRKARKLVIAHHVSNAGIAELKRLLLDVVYGGCIVDDYDGRCLAAQLDKLFRADAILASAA
;
A
#
# COMPACT_ATOMS: atom_id res chain seq x y z
N GLN A 1 32.22 1.88 79.30
CA GLN A 1 33.53 2.51 79.03
C GLN A 1 34.52 1.40 78.68
N PRO A 2 35.50 1.58 77.77
CA PRO A 2 36.14 2.82 77.27
C PRO A 2 35.75 3.15 75.80
N SER A 3 35.70 4.39 75.26
CA SER A 3 36.71 5.45 75.05
C SER A 3 37.93 4.94 74.23
N LEU A 4 38.51 5.58 73.20
CA LEU A 4 38.67 7.00 72.88
C LEU A 4 39.42 7.14 71.52
N LEU A 5 39.13 8.21 70.77
CA LEU A 5 39.97 9.04 69.87
C LEU A 5 40.69 8.49 68.61
N MET A 6 40.14 8.89 67.46
CA MET A 6 40.68 9.86 66.47
C MET A 6 42.21 10.00 66.29
N ARG A 7 42.67 9.94 65.02
CA ARG A 7 43.35 11.05 64.30
C ARG A 7 43.77 10.62 62.88
N GLY A 8 43.62 11.52 61.91
CA GLY A 8 44.38 11.48 60.64
C GLY A 8 43.56 11.82 59.39
N GLY A 9 43.49 13.11 59.03
CA GLY A 9 42.88 13.57 57.78
C GLY A 9 43.88 13.69 56.62
N PHE A 10 43.31 13.89 55.41
CA PHE A 10 43.88 14.56 54.22
C PHE A 10 45.16 13.91 53.61
N GLN A 11 45.34 13.64 52.31
CA GLN A 11 44.75 14.18 51.08
C GLN A 11 45.35 13.42 49.87
N LYS A 12 44.57 13.25 48.78
CA LYS A 12 44.98 13.01 47.35
C LYS A 12 45.49 11.58 47.04
N SER A 13 45.17 10.89 45.93
CA SER A 13 44.52 11.21 44.65
C SER A 13 44.30 9.90 43.86
N CYS A 14 43.50 10.00 42.78
CA CYS A 14 43.24 9.05 41.68
C CYS A 14 42.01 8.15 41.88
N SER A 15 40.79 8.59 41.51
CA SER A 15 40.31 8.77 40.12
C SER A 15 40.49 7.47 39.33
N SER A 16 39.46 6.62 39.20
CA SER A 16 38.78 6.57 37.89
C SER A 16 37.41 5.85 37.84
N TYR A 17 36.84 5.33 38.94
CA TYR A 17 35.73 4.36 38.82
C TYR A 17 34.37 4.76 39.43
N ALA A 18 33.99 6.05 39.34
CA ALA A 18 32.71 6.51 39.90
C ALA A 18 31.92 7.49 39.01
N ARG A 19 32.01 7.36 37.67
CA ARG A 19 31.11 8.05 36.73
C ARG A 19 30.75 7.16 35.54
N SER A 20 29.90 6.16 35.78
CA SER A 20 29.00 5.68 34.73
C SER A 20 27.63 6.28 35.01
N ALA A 21 27.18 7.10 34.07
CA ALA A 21 25.94 7.84 34.12
C ALA A 21 24.76 6.92 34.46
N ARG A 22 24.03 7.22 35.54
CA ARG A 22 22.61 6.85 35.61
C ARG A 22 21.93 7.66 34.50
N ALA A 23 21.82 7.06 33.32
CA ALA A 23 21.01 7.61 32.25
C ALA A 23 19.59 7.78 32.81
N ASP A 24 19.12 9.04 32.86
CA ASP A 24 17.74 9.35 33.17
C ASP A 24 16.84 8.56 32.21
N PRO A 25 15.97 7.65 32.68
CA PRO A 25 15.08 6.87 31.81
C PRO A 25 14.17 7.77 30.95
N ARG A 26 13.99 9.04 31.34
CA ARG A 26 13.24 10.03 30.57
C ARG A 26 13.99 10.58 29.36
N LYS A 27 15.32 10.43 29.28
CA LYS A 27 16.13 10.79 28.10
C LYS A 27 16.15 9.72 27.02
N SER A 28 15.73 8.49 27.31
CA SER A 28 15.65 7.39 26.33
C SER A 28 14.23 7.07 25.87
N MET A 29 13.22 7.75 26.42
CA MET A 29 11.84 7.62 25.97
C MET A 29 11.71 8.31 24.62
N LYS A 30 12.01 7.57 23.54
CA LYS A 30 11.65 7.95 22.17
C LYS A 30 10.20 8.43 22.23
N ARG A 31 9.93 9.65 21.76
CA ARG A 31 8.56 10.17 21.63
C ARG A 31 7.71 9.05 21.05
N VAL A 32 6.76 8.54 21.83
CA VAL A 32 5.69 7.71 21.29
C VAL A 32 5.00 8.66 20.31
N ALA A 33 5.23 8.46 19.02
CA ALA A 33 4.60 9.25 17.99
C ALA A 33 3.10 9.26 18.27
N SER A 34 2.45 10.41 18.09
CA SER A 34 0.99 10.45 18.18
C SER A 34 0.42 9.44 17.18
N GLU A 35 -0.74 8.85 17.48
CA GLU A 35 -1.32 7.72 16.72
C GLU A 35 -1.36 8.00 15.20
N GLY A 36 -1.65 9.24 14.80
CA GLY A 36 -1.62 9.66 13.38
C GLY A 36 -0.22 9.81 12.76
N GLU A 37 0.79 10.16 13.55
CA GLU A 37 2.17 10.33 13.07
C GLU A 37 2.83 8.98 12.74
N ALA A 38 2.55 7.94 13.54
CA ALA A 38 3.08 6.60 13.31
C ALA A 38 2.55 5.99 12.00
N ILE A 39 1.24 6.08 11.77
CA ILE A 39 0.58 5.61 10.54
C ILE A 39 1.10 6.38 9.32
N SER A 40 1.25 7.70 9.43
CA SER A 40 1.79 8.54 8.34
C SER A 40 3.25 8.21 8.02
N ALA A 41 4.08 8.00 9.03
CA ALA A 41 5.48 7.62 8.85
C ALA A 41 5.60 6.23 8.19
N TYR A 42 4.76 5.29 8.58
CA TYR A 42 4.69 3.94 8.00
C TYR A 42 4.29 3.99 6.52
N ALA A 43 3.25 4.77 6.19
CA ALA A 43 2.84 4.99 4.80
C ALA A 43 3.97 5.58 3.94
N LYS A 44 4.66 6.62 4.43
CA LYS A 44 5.80 7.23 3.73
C LYS A 44 6.96 6.25 3.51
N MET A 45 7.24 5.39 4.50
CA MET A 45 8.27 4.37 4.40
C MET A 45 7.94 3.35 3.30
N MET A 46 6.69 2.87 3.24
CA MET A 46 6.26 1.91 2.22
C MET A 46 6.23 2.53 0.83
N GLU A 47 5.80 3.79 0.71
CA GLU A 47 5.83 4.52 -0.55
C GLU A 47 7.27 4.66 -1.08
N LYS A 48 8.24 4.91 -0.20
CA LYS A 48 9.65 4.95 -0.61
C LYS A 48 10.17 3.59 -1.09
N LYS A 49 9.76 2.49 -0.44
CA LYS A 49 10.21 1.13 -0.76
C LYS A 49 9.53 0.57 -2.02
N TYR A 50 8.23 0.75 -2.16
CA TYR A 50 7.39 0.11 -3.19
C TYR A 50 6.70 1.09 -4.15
N GLY A 51 6.82 2.40 -3.96
CA GLY A 51 6.12 3.40 -4.79
C GLY A 51 6.65 3.53 -6.22
N LYS A 52 7.76 2.87 -6.55
CA LYS A 52 8.28 2.80 -7.93
C LYS A 52 7.52 1.73 -8.70
N PHE A 53 6.40 2.12 -9.30
CA PHE A 53 5.75 1.38 -10.40
C PHE A 53 6.19 1.99 -11.73
N ASP A 54 6.24 1.18 -12.80
CA ASP A 54 6.76 1.64 -14.10
C ASP A 54 6.07 2.93 -14.55
N LYS A 55 6.88 3.95 -14.87
CA LYS A 55 6.43 5.33 -15.12
C LYS A 55 5.89 5.52 -16.54
N SER A 56 5.94 4.48 -17.37
CA SER A 56 5.50 4.50 -18.77
C SER A 56 4.00 4.77 -18.92
N ASN A 57 3.17 4.55 -17.88
CA ASN A 57 1.72 4.75 -17.94
C ASN A 57 1.15 5.43 -16.67
N SER A 58 0.72 6.69 -16.81
CA SER A 58 0.35 7.56 -15.69
C SER A 58 -0.90 7.12 -14.91
N HIS A 59 -1.81 6.37 -15.55
CA HIS A 59 -3.03 5.88 -14.91
C HIS A 59 -2.75 4.70 -13.97
N PHE A 60 -1.93 3.73 -14.40
CA PHE A 60 -1.56 2.58 -13.57
C PHE A 60 -0.66 2.97 -12.40
N ALA A 61 0.24 3.93 -12.58
CA ALA A 61 1.04 4.46 -11.47
C ALA A 61 0.18 5.09 -10.36
N ARG A 62 -0.90 5.80 -10.72
CA ARG A 62 -1.84 6.37 -9.75
C ARG A 62 -2.69 5.30 -9.08
N LEU A 63 -3.18 4.32 -9.84
CA LEU A 63 -3.89 3.15 -9.32
C LEU A 63 -3.02 2.39 -8.30
N TRP A 64 -1.78 2.07 -8.66
CA TRP A 64 -0.81 1.43 -7.79
C TRP A 64 -0.62 2.18 -6.48
N ARG A 65 -0.38 3.50 -6.56
CA ARG A 65 -0.18 4.34 -5.38
C ARG A 65 -1.40 4.32 -4.46
N SER A 66 -2.60 4.38 -5.02
CA SER A 66 -3.85 4.33 -4.27
C SER A 66 -4.01 3.01 -3.52
N LEU A 67 -3.83 1.89 -4.23
CA LEU A 67 -3.88 0.54 -3.66
C LEU A 67 -2.82 0.32 -2.57
N LEU A 68 -1.58 0.77 -2.81
CA LEU A 68 -0.49 0.67 -1.85
C LEU A 68 -0.78 1.45 -0.56
N ILE A 69 -1.32 2.66 -0.68
CA ILE A 69 -1.72 3.47 0.48
C ILE A 69 -2.85 2.77 1.23
N SER A 70 -3.90 2.30 0.54
CA SER A 70 -5.01 1.58 1.17
C SER A 70 -4.54 0.34 1.96
N LEU A 71 -3.66 -0.48 1.37
CA LEU A 71 -3.11 -1.67 2.05
C LEU A 71 -2.23 -1.30 3.24
N THR A 72 -1.34 -0.33 3.06
CA THR A 72 -0.41 0.08 4.11
C THR A 72 -1.15 0.70 5.30
N SER A 73 -2.16 1.53 5.02
CA SER A 73 -3.05 2.08 6.05
C SER A 73 -3.85 0.99 6.74
N PHE A 74 -4.35 -0.01 6.00
CA PHE A 74 -5.03 -1.16 6.58
C PHE A 74 -4.12 -1.91 7.55
N HIS A 75 -2.93 -2.30 7.10
CA HIS A 75 -1.95 -3.00 7.94
C HIS A 75 -1.59 -2.18 9.19
N ALA A 76 -1.36 -0.87 9.05
CA ALA A 76 -1.09 0.00 10.18
C ALA A 76 -2.25 0.04 11.20
N VAL A 77 -3.50 0.09 10.73
CA VAL A 77 -4.69 0.01 11.61
C VAL A 77 -4.74 -1.31 12.35
N LEU A 78 -4.40 -2.45 11.72
CA LEU A 78 -4.37 -3.74 12.40
C LEU A 78 -3.32 -3.77 13.53
N LEU A 79 -2.13 -3.23 13.26
CA LEU A 79 -1.06 -3.11 14.25
C LEU A 79 -1.46 -2.22 15.43
N GLU A 80 -2.09 -1.08 15.17
CA GLU A 80 -2.59 -0.18 16.22
C GLU A 80 -3.69 -0.84 17.05
N ARG A 81 -4.63 -1.56 16.42
CA ARG A 81 -5.71 -2.27 17.13
C ARG A 81 -5.18 -3.29 18.14
N ARG A 82 -4.06 -3.95 17.83
CA ARG A 82 -3.39 -4.89 18.75
C ARG A 82 -2.99 -4.24 20.08
N ARG A 83 -2.75 -2.91 20.11
CA ARG A 83 -2.38 -2.19 21.34
C ARG A 83 -3.50 -2.15 22.38
N TYR A 84 -4.75 -2.36 21.96
CA TYR A 84 -5.93 -2.34 22.82
C TYR A 84 -6.34 -3.75 23.32
N SER A 85 -5.48 -4.76 23.15
CA SER A 85 -5.69 -6.14 23.63
C SER A 85 -7.10 -6.64 23.25
N LYS A 86 -7.89 -7.12 24.23
CA LYS A 86 -9.25 -7.67 24.05
C LYS A 86 -10.29 -6.71 23.48
N LEU A 87 -10.07 -5.39 23.57
CA LEU A 87 -10.94 -4.39 22.92
C LEU A 87 -10.62 -4.25 21.43
N GLY A 88 -9.37 -4.58 21.04
CA GLY A 88 -8.93 -4.58 19.66
C GLY A 88 -9.27 -5.89 18.93
N TRP A 89 -8.94 -7.02 19.55
CA TRP A 89 -9.13 -8.36 19.00
C TRP A 89 -9.45 -9.35 20.12
N ASN A 90 -10.32 -10.33 19.85
CA ASN A 90 -10.61 -11.38 20.83
C ASN A 90 -9.38 -12.26 21.09
N HIS A 91 -8.57 -12.51 20.05
CA HIS A 91 -7.28 -13.21 20.14
C HIS A 91 -6.09 -12.35 19.73
N ASP A 92 -4.91 -12.69 20.26
CA ASP A 92 -3.67 -11.97 19.96
C ASP A 92 -3.07 -12.44 18.62
N TYR A 93 -3.51 -11.83 17.51
CA TYR A 93 -2.96 -12.10 16.19
C TYR A 93 -1.63 -11.37 15.97
N ASN A 94 -0.64 -12.07 15.39
CA ASN A 94 0.68 -11.52 15.13
C ASN A 94 0.85 -11.11 13.66
N PHE A 95 0.12 -10.07 13.25
CA PHE A 95 0.34 -9.45 11.94
C PHE A 95 1.76 -8.90 11.85
N ASN A 96 2.47 -9.29 10.81
CA ASN A 96 3.88 -9.05 10.62
C ASN A 96 4.15 -8.42 9.25
N PHE A 97 5.40 -8.01 9.04
CA PHE A 97 5.79 -7.34 7.80
C PHE A 97 5.70 -8.24 6.56
N MET A 98 5.92 -9.55 6.68
CA MET A 98 5.76 -10.51 5.58
C MET A 98 4.31 -10.55 5.07
N ASP A 99 3.32 -10.47 5.96
CA ASP A 99 1.89 -10.44 5.56
C ASP A 99 1.62 -9.21 4.67
N LEU A 100 2.25 -8.08 4.99
CA LEU A 100 2.19 -6.89 4.16
C LEU A 100 2.92 -7.09 2.82
N GLU A 101 4.11 -7.68 2.81
CA GLU A 101 4.86 -7.92 1.57
C GLU A 101 4.08 -8.82 0.60
N VAL A 102 3.50 -9.92 1.10
CA VAL A 102 2.64 -10.81 0.30
C VAL A 102 1.41 -10.05 -0.22
N GLY A 103 0.77 -9.22 0.62
CA GLY A 103 -0.33 -8.38 0.18
C GLY A 103 0.06 -7.40 -0.94
N ILE A 104 1.26 -6.81 -0.88
CA ILE A 104 1.80 -5.92 -1.92
C ILE A 104 2.05 -6.69 -3.21
N GLU A 105 2.53 -7.92 -3.15
CA GLU A 105 2.73 -8.77 -4.33
C GLU A 105 1.40 -9.11 -5.02
N ILE A 106 0.35 -9.41 -4.24
CA ILE A 106 -1.00 -9.63 -4.78
C ILE A 106 -1.51 -8.36 -5.49
N LEU A 107 -1.33 -7.18 -4.89
CA LEU A 107 -1.69 -5.93 -5.55
C LEU A 107 -0.91 -5.72 -6.83
N ARG A 108 0.36 -6.09 -6.86
CA ARG A 108 1.22 -5.90 -8.02
C ARG A 108 0.78 -6.81 -9.16
N ALA A 109 0.53 -8.09 -8.86
CA ALA A 109 -0.03 -9.04 -9.82
C ALA A 109 -1.37 -8.56 -10.39
N PHE A 110 -2.23 -8.00 -9.54
CA PHE A 110 -3.49 -7.40 -9.98
C PHE A 110 -3.26 -6.27 -10.99
N VAL A 111 -2.41 -5.27 -10.67
CA VAL A 111 -2.14 -4.14 -11.58
C VAL A 111 -1.44 -4.59 -12.86
N ASP A 112 -0.49 -5.52 -12.77
CA ASP A 112 0.23 -6.06 -13.93
C ASP A 112 -0.72 -6.80 -14.88
N GLN A 113 -1.67 -7.57 -14.35
CA GLN A 113 -2.72 -8.22 -15.14
C GLN A 113 -3.59 -7.18 -15.87
N LEU A 114 -3.98 -6.09 -15.19
CA LEU A 114 -4.74 -5.01 -15.83
C LEU A 114 -3.96 -4.32 -16.93
N HIS A 115 -2.66 -4.08 -16.70
CA HIS A 115 -1.78 -3.49 -17.69
C HIS A 115 -1.68 -4.37 -18.94
N ALA A 116 -1.48 -5.68 -18.77
CA ALA A 116 -1.41 -6.64 -19.86
C ALA A 116 -2.71 -6.71 -20.68
N ILE A 117 -3.88 -6.64 -20.03
CA ILE A 117 -5.19 -6.62 -20.71
C ILE A 117 -5.33 -5.37 -21.59
N VAL A 118 -4.93 -4.20 -21.07
CA VAL A 118 -4.99 -2.94 -21.81
C VAL A 118 -4.02 -2.96 -23.01
N THR A 119 -2.78 -3.40 -22.82
CA THR A 119 -1.79 -3.44 -23.91
C THR A 119 -2.19 -4.44 -24.99
N ALA A 120 -2.73 -5.61 -24.63
CA ALA A 120 -3.23 -6.58 -25.61
C ALA A 120 -4.38 -6.01 -26.47
N SER A 121 -5.23 -5.16 -25.89
CA SER A 121 -6.30 -4.48 -26.64
C SER A 121 -5.76 -3.43 -27.62
N ASP A 122 -4.65 -2.78 -27.30
CA ASP A 122 -3.98 -1.83 -28.19
C ASP A 122 -3.31 -2.56 -29.38
N ASP A 123 -2.65 -3.70 -29.13
CA ASP A 123 -2.00 -4.50 -30.18
C ASP A 123 -3.01 -5.08 -31.18
N GLU A 124 -4.17 -5.54 -30.71
CA GLU A 124 -5.25 -6.02 -31.57
C GLU A 124 -5.90 -4.88 -32.38
N ALA A 125 -5.98 -3.68 -31.81
CA ALA A 125 -6.43 -2.50 -32.55
C ALA A 125 -5.43 -2.11 -33.65
N ALA A 126 -4.12 -2.14 -33.36
CA ALA A 126 -3.07 -1.85 -34.34
C ALA A 126 -3.07 -2.83 -35.52
N LYS A 127 -3.27 -4.14 -35.27
CA LYS A 127 -3.41 -5.14 -36.35
C LYS A 127 -4.62 -4.89 -37.25
N ARG A 128 -5.73 -4.38 -36.70
CA ARG A 128 -6.93 -4.03 -37.49
C ARG A 128 -6.70 -2.80 -38.36
N ASP A 129 -5.93 -1.84 -37.90
CA ASP A 129 -5.58 -0.65 -38.67
C ASP A 129 -4.61 -0.97 -39.81
N GLY A 130 -3.60 -1.82 -39.57
CA GLY A 130 -2.73 -2.33 -40.64
C GLY A 130 -3.48 -3.17 -41.70
N ARG A 131 -4.66 -3.73 -41.37
CA ARG A 131 -5.56 -4.38 -42.34
C ARG A 131 -6.35 -3.39 -43.20
N ARG A 132 -6.53 -2.14 -42.76
CA ARG A 132 -7.11 -1.06 -43.60
C ARG A 132 -6.12 -0.55 -44.63
N GLU A 133 -4.83 -0.52 -44.30
CA GLU A 133 -3.76 -0.12 -45.24
C GLU A 133 -3.58 -1.11 -46.41
N SER A 134 -4.15 -2.31 -46.33
CA SER A 134 -4.15 -3.32 -47.40
C SER A 134 -5.38 -3.25 -48.33
N MET A 135 -6.22 -2.22 -48.24
CA MET A 135 -7.24 -1.91 -49.24
C MET A 135 -6.59 -1.39 -50.53
N THR A 136 -7.11 -1.79 -51.69
CA THR A 136 -6.63 -1.26 -52.97
C THR A 136 -6.96 0.23 -53.10
N ILE A 137 -6.10 0.98 -53.80
CA ILE A 137 -6.22 2.44 -53.98
C ILE A 137 -7.62 2.85 -54.49
N GLU A 138 -8.28 2.01 -55.29
CA GLU A 138 -9.64 2.25 -55.81
C GLU A 138 -10.71 2.29 -54.70
N GLN A 139 -10.56 1.51 -53.63
CA GLN A 139 -11.53 1.45 -52.54
C GLN A 139 -11.37 2.59 -51.51
N LEU A 140 -10.22 3.26 -51.49
CA LEU A 140 -9.97 4.44 -50.65
C LEU A 140 -10.56 5.73 -51.23
N SER A 141 -10.81 5.80 -52.54
CA SER A 141 -11.24 7.02 -53.24
C SER A 141 -12.68 7.49 -52.93
N HIS A 142 -13.46 6.71 -52.18
CA HIS A 142 -14.87 6.98 -51.87
C HIS A 142 -15.14 7.24 -50.38
N LEU A 143 -14.11 7.25 -49.54
CA LEU A 143 -14.26 7.49 -48.10
C LEU A 143 -14.02 8.97 -47.78
N PRO A 144 -14.82 9.56 -46.86
CA PRO A 144 -14.61 10.93 -46.44
C PRO A 144 -13.24 11.06 -45.75
N ASP A 145 -12.43 11.96 -46.28
CA ASP A 145 -11.16 12.37 -45.69
C ASP A 145 -11.41 13.01 -44.32
N GLU A 146 -10.48 12.78 -43.39
CA GLU A 146 -10.43 13.28 -42.00
C GLU A 146 -11.13 12.44 -40.93
N VAL A 147 -10.45 11.35 -40.52
CA VAL A 147 -10.45 10.97 -39.10
C VAL A 147 -9.48 11.92 -38.40
N HIS A 148 -10.01 12.86 -37.61
CA HIS A 148 -9.20 13.79 -36.83
C HIS A 148 -8.32 12.98 -35.85
N VAL A 149 -6.99 12.99 -36.04
CA VAL A 149 -6.03 12.21 -35.22
C VAL A 149 -6.20 12.48 -33.71
N GLY A 150 -6.64 13.69 -33.35
CA GLY A 150 -6.99 14.05 -31.97
C GLY A 150 -8.22 13.33 -31.41
N GLU A 151 -9.24 13.06 -32.22
CA GLU A 151 -10.47 12.36 -31.82
C GLU A 151 -10.19 10.87 -31.59
N LEU A 152 -9.37 10.24 -32.44
CA LEU A 152 -8.93 8.86 -32.24
C LEU A 152 -8.12 8.70 -30.94
N ALA A 153 -7.17 9.59 -30.68
CA ALA A 153 -6.37 9.57 -29.46
C ALA A 153 -7.21 9.79 -28.19
N GLU A 154 -8.30 10.55 -28.28
CA GLU A 154 -9.25 10.73 -27.19
C GLU A 154 -10.14 9.50 -26.99
N ASN A 155 -10.59 8.87 -28.06
CA ASN A 155 -11.36 7.63 -28.03
C ASN A 155 -10.56 6.47 -27.41
N VAL A 156 -9.27 6.36 -27.74
CA VAL A 156 -8.36 5.38 -27.11
C VAL A 156 -8.23 5.64 -25.61
N ARG A 157 -8.03 6.91 -25.19
CA ARG A 157 -8.00 7.26 -23.76
C ARG A 157 -9.31 6.92 -23.04
N LYS A 158 -10.46 7.21 -23.65
CA LYS A 158 -11.79 6.86 -23.11
C LYS A 158 -11.97 5.34 -22.99
N ALA A 159 -11.57 4.58 -24.01
CA ALA A 159 -11.63 3.12 -23.99
C ALA A 159 -10.76 2.52 -22.88
N ARG A 160 -9.51 2.99 -22.73
CA ARG A 160 -8.62 2.55 -21.63
C ARG A 160 -9.22 2.83 -20.26
N LYS A 161 -9.79 4.02 -20.05
CA LYS A 161 -10.50 4.36 -18.81
C LYS A 161 -11.67 3.43 -18.53
N LEU A 162 -12.44 3.06 -19.55
CA LEU A 162 -13.58 2.14 -19.41
C LEU A 162 -13.12 0.73 -19.02
N VAL A 163 -12.05 0.22 -19.66
CA VAL A 163 -11.48 -1.10 -19.34
C VAL A 163 -10.97 -1.13 -17.90
N ILE A 164 -10.24 -0.10 -17.46
CA ILE A 164 -9.79 0.03 -16.07
C ILE A 164 -11.00 0.09 -15.14
N ALA A 165 -12.03 0.88 -15.46
CA ALA A 165 -13.24 1.00 -14.65
C ALA A 165 -14.00 -0.33 -14.51
N HIS A 166 -14.06 -1.12 -15.57
CA HIS A 166 -14.67 -2.45 -15.54
C HIS A 166 -13.94 -3.41 -14.60
N HIS A 167 -12.60 -3.44 -14.66
CA HIS A 167 -11.82 -4.37 -13.83
C HIS A 167 -11.62 -3.89 -12.40
N VAL A 168 -11.60 -2.57 -12.17
CA VAL A 168 -11.60 -1.95 -10.84
C VAL A 168 -13.04 -1.70 -10.37
N SER A 169 -14.02 -2.38 -10.99
CA SER A 169 -15.40 -2.39 -10.51
C SER A 169 -15.49 -3.03 -9.13
N ASN A 170 -16.66 -2.90 -8.51
CA ASN A 170 -16.95 -3.53 -7.21
C ASN A 170 -16.62 -5.04 -7.21
N ALA A 171 -16.77 -5.74 -8.34
CA ALA A 171 -16.47 -7.17 -8.44
C ALA A 171 -14.95 -7.45 -8.40
N GLY A 172 -14.14 -6.72 -9.17
CA GLY A 172 -12.69 -6.93 -9.17
C GLY A 172 -12.05 -6.53 -7.84
N ILE A 173 -12.53 -5.44 -7.22
CA ILE A 173 -12.10 -5.06 -5.87
C ILE A 173 -12.58 -6.07 -4.82
N ALA A 174 -13.77 -6.67 -4.97
CA ALA A 174 -14.24 -7.72 -4.07
C ALA A 174 -13.34 -8.97 -4.13
N GLU A 175 -12.89 -9.37 -5.33
CA GLU A 175 -11.97 -10.49 -5.47
C GLU A 175 -10.62 -10.20 -4.83
N LEU A 176 -10.08 -9.01 -5.06
CA LEU A 176 -8.85 -8.57 -4.40
C LEU A 176 -9.00 -8.57 -2.87
N LYS A 177 -10.14 -8.12 -2.35
CA LYS A 177 -10.44 -8.18 -0.92
C LYS A 177 -10.49 -9.61 -0.41
N ARG A 178 -11.08 -10.55 -1.14
CA ARG A 178 -11.08 -11.97 -0.76
C ARG A 178 -9.67 -12.53 -0.66
N LEU A 179 -8.79 -12.21 -1.61
CA LEU A 179 -7.39 -12.64 -1.54
C LEU A 179 -6.69 -12.08 -0.30
N LEU A 180 -6.88 -10.80 0.01
CA LEU A 180 -6.29 -10.18 1.19
C LEU A 180 -6.89 -10.72 2.49
N LEU A 181 -8.22 -10.88 2.56
CA LEU A 181 -8.91 -11.31 3.77
C LEU A 181 -8.75 -12.80 4.03
N ASP A 182 -8.92 -13.67 3.04
CA ASP A 182 -8.97 -15.10 3.30
C ASP A 182 -7.58 -15.74 3.22
N VAL A 183 -6.74 -15.25 2.30
CA VAL A 183 -5.43 -15.88 2.04
C VAL A 183 -4.33 -15.25 2.90
N VAL A 184 -4.27 -13.91 2.97
CA VAL A 184 -3.16 -13.23 3.66
C VAL A 184 -3.44 -13.06 5.15
N TYR A 185 -4.51 -12.36 5.51
CA TYR A 185 -4.75 -11.96 6.89
C TYR A 185 -5.66 -12.93 7.66
N GLY A 186 -6.60 -13.59 7.00
CA GLY A 186 -7.62 -14.41 7.64
C GLY A 186 -7.19 -15.83 7.97
N GLY A 187 -6.12 -16.35 7.34
CA GLY A 187 -5.57 -17.65 7.68
C GLY A 187 -5.10 -17.77 9.15
N CYS A 188 -4.86 -16.63 9.82
CA CYS A 188 -4.51 -16.59 11.24
C CYS A 188 -5.70 -16.29 12.16
N ILE A 189 -6.86 -15.95 11.60
CA ILE A 189 -8.06 -15.58 12.37
C ILE A 189 -8.89 -16.83 12.64
N VAL A 190 -9.18 -17.07 13.91
CA VAL A 190 -9.93 -18.24 14.38
C VAL A 190 -11.36 -17.87 14.78
N ASP A 191 -11.58 -16.61 15.20
CA ASP A 191 -12.87 -16.12 15.67
C ASP A 191 -13.66 -15.40 14.56
N ASP A 192 -14.93 -15.77 14.42
CA ASP A 192 -15.82 -15.22 13.37
C ASP A 192 -16.07 -13.72 13.54
N TYR A 193 -16.09 -13.21 14.78
CA TYR A 193 -16.29 -11.76 15.03
C TYR A 193 -15.05 -10.97 14.62
N ASP A 194 -13.86 -11.46 14.96
CA ASP A 194 -12.60 -10.88 14.51
C ASP A 194 -12.51 -10.91 12.99
N GLY A 195 -12.90 -12.00 12.33
CA GLY A 195 -12.94 -12.10 10.86
C GLY A 195 -13.86 -11.06 10.21
N ARG A 196 -15.05 -10.87 10.76
CA ARG A 196 -15.99 -9.81 10.32
C ARG A 196 -15.44 -8.42 10.59
N CYS A 197 -14.76 -8.22 11.71
CA CYS A 197 -14.11 -6.94 12.03
C CYS A 197 -13.00 -6.63 11.01
N LEU A 198 -12.16 -7.60 10.69
CA LEU A 198 -11.10 -7.50 9.69
C LEU A 198 -11.69 -7.09 8.33
N ALA A 199 -12.72 -7.80 7.87
CA ALA A 199 -13.41 -7.51 6.62
C ALA A 199 -13.97 -6.08 6.59
N ALA A 200 -14.62 -5.65 7.67
CA ALA A 200 -15.17 -4.30 7.79
C ALA A 200 -14.10 -3.20 7.77
N GLN A 201 -12.90 -3.46 8.33
CA GLN A 201 -11.78 -2.51 8.23
C GLN A 201 -11.24 -2.42 6.81
N LEU A 202 -11.11 -3.56 6.13
CA LEU A 202 -10.65 -3.57 4.74
C LEU A 202 -11.64 -2.86 3.82
N ASP A 203 -12.95 -3.07 4.00
CA ASP A 203 -13.99 -2.42 3.21
C ASP A 203 -13.96 -0.90 3.30
N LYS A 204 -13.65 -0.35 4.48
CA LYS A 204 -13.54 1.11 4.68
C LYS A 204 -12.38 1.73 3.91
N LEU A 205 -11.30 0.98 3.72
CA LEU A 205 -10.04 1.47 3.13
C LEU A 205 -9.90 1.12 1.65
N PHE A 206 -10.51 0.01 1.21
CA PHE A 206 -10.55 -0.45 -0.18
C PHE A 206 -11.92 -0.16 -0.79
N ARG A 207 -12.21 1.13 -1.01
CA ARG A 207 -13.43 1.53 -1.69
C ARG A 207 -13.17 1.72 -3.19
N ALA A 208 -13.97 1.05 -4.02
CA ALA A 208 -13.79 1.07 -5.47
C ALA A 208 -13.93 2.48 -6.06
N ASP A 209 -14.84 3.30 -5.52
CA ASP A 209 -15.03 4.71 -5.89
C ASP A 209 -13.75 5.53 -5.70
N ALA A 210 -13.10 5.41 -4.54
CA ALA A 210 -11.87 6.14 -4.21
C ALA A 210 -10.67 5.67 -5.07
N ILE A 211 -10.58 4.35 -5.30
CA ILE A 211 -9.51 3.76 -6.12
C ILE A 211 -9.69 4.18 -7.59
N LEU A 212 -10.92 4.13 -8.13
CA LEU A 212 -11.23 4.59 -9.48
C LEU A 212 -10.99 6.09 -9.66
N ALA A 213 -11.40 6.91 -8.69
CA ALA A 213 -11.18 8.36 -8.72
C ALA A 213 -9.69 8.71 -8.79
N SER A 214 -8.83 7.94 -8.12
CA SER A 214 -7.38 8.14 -8.18
C SER A 214 -6.77 7.77 -9.53
N ALA A 215 -7.36 6.79 -10.23
CA ALA A 215 -6.89 6.30 -11.52
C ALA A 215 -7.35 7.16 -12.72
N ALA A 216 -8.46 7.88 -12.58
CA ALA A 216 -9.07 8.72 -13.62
C ALA A 216 -8.22 9.94 -14.00
#